data_AF-A0A349J5S3-F1
#
_entry.id   AF-A0A349J5S3-F1
#
_cell.length_a   1.000
_cell.length_b   1.000
_cell.length_c   1.000
_cell.angle_alpha   90.00
_cell.angle_beta   90.00
_cell.angle_gamma   90.00
#
_symmetry.space_group_name_H-M   'P 1'
#
loop_
_entity.id
_entity.type
_entity.pdbx_description
1 polymer ?
#
loop_
_entity_poly.entity_id
_entity_poly.type
_entity_poly.pdbx_seq_one_letter_code
_entity_poly.pdbx_strand_id
1 'polypeptide(L)'
;MATPDDAHDETGKLDLVPMIDCVMLLLLFFIMTSSFRNEEQRLSALLPTGEGGHPIPSIEPPPKVRIAVLPADGKDARVRIGGGDELRIDGAALAQPGGAAVEAALAGFHQALAQRLKDFEQPGDRLGQVPVEIHCATRLPWRHAMAVYDAVRGYESKLMTSETPIEAQRQVSFAAPTLRNASSDNEREERYRLEHLR
;
A
#
# COMPACT_ATOMS: atom_id res chain seq x y z
N MET A 1 59.54 32.27 56.73
CA MET A 1 58.67 33.13 55.89
C MET A 1 58.24 32.27 54.72
N ALA A 2 57.06 31.64 54.84
CA ALA A 2 56.56 30.66 53.89
C ALA A 2 55.51 31.33 52.99
N THR A 3 55.71 31.28 51.68
CA THR A 3 54.73 31.68 50.66
C THR A 3 53.84 30.48 50.33
N PRO A 4 52.51 30.61 50.38
CA PRO A 4 51.59 29.59 49.88
C PRO A 4 51.14 30.00 48.48
N ASP A 5 51.65 29.37 47.44
CA ASP A 5 50.97 29.38 46.14
C ASP A 5 51.50 28.25 45.26
N ASP A 6 50.83 27.11 45.32
CA ASP A 6 50.84 26.07 44.29
C ASP A 6 49.62 25.16 44.58
N ALA A 7 48.43 25.72 44.40
CA ALA A 7 47.17 24.98 44.32
C ALA A 7 46.47 25.37 43.02
N HIS A 8 47.11 25.09 41.90
CA HIS A 8 46.48 25.18 40.58
C HIS A 8 45.95 23.82 40.15
N ASP A 9 44.76 23.89 39.54
CA ASP A 9 44.08 22.88 38.72
C ASP A 9 43.49 21.67 39.43
N GLU A 10 42.25 21.78 39.95
CA GLU A 10 41.22 20.71 39.89
C GLU A 10 39.79 21.29 40.05
N THR A 11 39.45 22.40 39.39
CA THR A 11 38.07 22.90 39.35
C THR A 11 37.75 23.39 37.94
N GLY A 12 37.11 22.54 37.14
CA GLY A 12 36.54 22.98 35.87
C GLY A 12 36.61 22.05 34.68
N LYS A 13 36.92 20.76 34.85
CA LYS A 13 36.72 19.80 33.76
C LYS A 13 35.27 19.32 33.79
N LEU A 14 34.38 20.03 33.08
CA LEU A 14 33.01 19.56 32.88
C LEU A 14 33.06 18.19 32.20
N ASP A 15 32.51 17.17 32.86
CA ASP A 15 32.33 15.87 32.24
C ASP A 15 31.32 16.01 31.10
N LEU A 16 31.83 15.98 29.87
CA LEU A 16 31.03 16.12 28.66
C LEU A 16 30.28 14.82 28.34
N VAL A 17 30.69 13.68 28.89
CA VAL A 17 30.11 12.36 28.59
C VAL A 17 28.64 12.25 29.02
N PRO A 18 28.23 12.65 30.25
CA PRO A 18 26.82 12.68 30.63
C PRO A 18 26.00 13.68 29.80
N MET A 19 26.59 14.83 29.44
CA MET A 19 25.90 15.83 28.62
C MET A 19 25.67 15.35 27.18
N ILE A 20 26.61 14.59 26.60
CA ILE A 20 26.43 13.97 25.29
C ILE A 20 25.25 12.99 25.34
N ASP A 21 25.15 12.16 26.37
CA ASP A 21 24.04 11.20 26.49
C ASP A 21 22.69 11.93 26.61
N CYS A 22 22.61 12.96 27.47
CA CYS A 22 21.39 13.78 27.58
C CYS A 22 20.99 14.45 26.26
N VAL A 23 21.94 14.99 25.49
CA VAL A 23 21.64 15.62 24.19
C VAL A 23 21.26 14.58 23.14
N MET A 24 21.90 13.40 23.14
CA MET A 24 21.55 12.31 22.23
C MET A 24 20.16 11.76 22.50
N LEU A 25 19.76 11.63 23.76
CA LEU A 25 18.40 11.24 24.14
C LEU A 25 17.37 12.29 23.72
N LEU A 26 17.69 13.58 23.83
CA LEU A 26 16.81 14.65 23.34
C LEU A 26 16.68 14.64 21.82
N LEU A 27 17.77 14.43 21.08
CA LEU A 27 17.73 14.32 19.61
C LEU A 27 16.98 13.07 19.16
N LEU A 28 17.20 11.92 19.80
CA LEU A 28 16.45 10.69 19.50
C LEU A 28 14.96 10.86 19.79
N PHE A 29 14.62 11.49 20.93
CA PHE A 29 13.25 11.85 21.25
C PHE A 29 12.63 12.75 20.18
N PHE A 30 13.34 13.79 19.73
CA PHE A 30 12.86 14.65 18.65
C PHE A 30 12.73 13.92 17.32
N ILE A 31 13.64 13.02 16.95
CA ILE A 31 13.53 12.22 15.71
C ILE A 31 12.37 11.22 15.79
N MET A 32 12.16 10.57 16.94
CA MET A 32 11.04 9.65 17.15
C MET A 32 9.68 10.35 17.23
N THR A 33 9.62 11.55 17.77
CA THR A 33 8.37 12.34 17.92
C THR A 33 8.13 13.33 16.79
N SER A 34 9.15 13.62 15.96
CA SER A 34 9.00 14.36 14.72
C SER A 34 8.25 13.49 13.72
N SER A 35 6.93 13.59 13.76
CA SER A 35 6.14 13.33 12.57
C SER A 35 6.48 14.44 11.58
N PHE A 36 7.16 14.11 10.49
CA PHE A 36 7.16 14.97 9.31
C PHE A 36 5.70 15.09 8.88
N ARG A 37 5.04 16.18 9.29
CA ARG A 37 3.80 16.61 8.65
C ARG A 37 4.19 16.95 7.22
N ASN A 38 3.96 15.99 6.35
CA ASN A 38 4.27 16.03 4.94
C ASN A 38 3.89 17.42 4.39
N GLU A 39 4.87 18.23 3.97
CA GLU A 39 4.65 19.58 3.45
C GLU A 39 3.68 19.58 2.25
N GLU A 40 3.44 18.42 1.64
CA GLU A 40 2.36 18.15 0.69
C GLU A 40 0.96 18.57 1.19
N GLN A 41 0.69 18.54 2.51
CA GLN A 41 -0.58 19.05 3.05
C GLN A 41 -0.70 20.59 2.95
N ARG A 42 0.42 21.33 2.88
CA ARG A 42 0.39 22.79 2.64
C ARG A 42 0.22 23.10 1.15
N LEU A 43 0.70 22.24 0.25
CA LEU A 43 0.48 22.38 -1.19
C LEU A 43 -1.01 22.26 -1.56
N SER A 44 -1.77 21.41 -0.86
CA SER A 44 -3.23 21.33 -1.03
C SER A 44 -3.97 22.62 -0.66
N ALA A 45 -3.39 23.49 0.17
CA ALA A 45 -3.94 24.80 0.52
C ALA A 45 -3.52 25.92 -0.46
N LEU A 46 -2.47 25.70 -1.24
CA LEU A 46 -2.02 26.61 -2.31
C LEU A 46 -2.70 26.33 -3.65
N LEU A 47 -3.34 25.17 -3.80
CA LEU A 47 -4.19 24.87 -4.94
C LEU A 47 -5.53 25.59 -4.75
N PRO A 48 -5.93 26.49 -5.67
CA PRO A 48 -7.21 27.20 -5.59
C PRO A 48 -8.35 26.20 -5.46
N THR A 49 -8.99 26.17 -4.29
CA THR A 49 -10.16 25.32 -4.06
C THR A 49 -11.40 26.10 -4.50
N GLY A 50 -11.65 26.08 -5.80
CA GLY A 50 -12.86 26.66 -6.39
C GLY A 50 -12.75 28.15 -6.74
N GLU A 51 -13.42 28.50 -7.84
CA GLU A 51 -13.55 29.85 -8.42
C GLU A 51 -12.39 30.34 -9.30
N GLY A 52 -12.00 29.49 -10.25
CA GLY A 52 -11.34 29.93 -11.48
C GLY A 52 -11.96 29.24 -12.68
N GLY A 53 -12.82 29.94 -13.42
CA GLY A 53 -13.52 29.46 -14.62
C GLY A 53 -12.58 29.27 -15.80
N HIS A 54 -11.73 28.26 -15.75
CA HIS A 54 -11.24 27.57 -16.94
C HIS A 54 -11.94 26.22 -17.00
N PRO A 55 -12.50 25.81 -18.16
CA PRO A 55 -12.88 24.42 -18.33
C PRO A 55 -11.60 23.61 -18.21
N ILE A 56 -11.35 23.04 -17.03
CA ILE A 56 -10.44 21.91 -16.91
C ILE A 56 -11.05 20.91 -17.89
N PRO A 57 -10.38 20.55 -19.00
CA PRO A 57 -10.85 19.42 -19.77
C PRO A 57 -10.95 18.31 -18.75
N SER A 58 -12.15 17.78 -18.54
CA SER A 58 -12.35 16.58 -17.75
C SER A 58 -11.57 15.51 -18.50
N ILE A 59 -10.27 15.42 -18.22
CA ILE A 59 -9.42 14.31 -18.62
C ILE A 59 -10.05 13.17 -17.85
N GLU A 60 -10.93 12.46 -18.55
CA GLU A 60 -11.56 11.27 -18.05
C GLU A 60 -10.45 10.42 -17.41
N PRO A 61 -10.56 10.09 -16.11
CA PRO A 61 -9.51 9.37 -15.41
C PRO A 61 -9.08 8.19 -16.28
N PRO A 62 -7.76 8.02 -16.53
CA PRO A 62 -7.30 6.99 -17.44
C PRO A 62 -7.92 5.66 -17.04
N PRO A 63 -8.38 4.85 -18.01
CA PRO A 63 -9.01 3.58 -17.69
C PRO A 63 -8.07 2.77 -16.80
N LYS A 64 -8.61 2.16 -15.76
CA LYS A 64 -7.89 1.27 -14.85
C LYS A 64 -8.66 -0.03 -14.75
N VAL A 65 -7.95 -1.16 -14.73
CA VAL A 65 -8.57 -2.44 -14.37
C VAL A 65 -8.70 -2.48 -12.87
N ARG A 66 -9.93 -2.37 -12.39
CA ARG A 66 -10.22 -2.36 -10.97
C ARG A 66 -10.49 -3.76 -10.46
N ILE A 67 -9.73 -4.16 -9.45
CA ILE A 67 -9.92 -5.44 -8.75
C ILE A 67 -10.46 -5.15 -7.36
N ALA A 68 -11.72 -5.49 -7.09
CA ALA A 68 -12.34 -5.35 -5.78
C ALA A 68 -12.20 -6.65 -4.98
N VAL A 69 -11.70 -6.55 -3.76
CA VAL A 69 -11.52 -7.68 -2.83
C VAL A 69 -12.40 -7.47 -1.60
N LEU A 70 -13.41 -8.32 -1.47
CA LEU A 70 -14.43 -8.24 -0.43
C LEU A 70 -14.38 -9.47 0.48
N PRO A 71 -14.69 -9.34 1.78
CA PRO A 71 -14.89 -10.50 2.64
C PRO A 71 -16.08 -11.34 2.16
N ALA A 72 -15.95 -12.65 2.31
CA ALA A 72 -17.01 -13.64 2.11
C ALA A 72 -17.36 -14.30 3.45
N ASP A 73 -18.24 -15.31 3.40
CA ASP A 73 -18.62 -16.04 4.61
C ASP A 73 -17.41 -16.73 5.24
N GLY A 74 -17.29 -16.62 6.56
CA GLY A 74 -16.19 -17.21 7.33
C GLY A 74 -14.86 -16.46 7.12
N LYS A 75 -13.83 -17.19 6.67
CA LYS A 75 -12.47 -16.65 6.46
C LYS A 75 -12.19 -16.31 4.99
N ASP A 76 -13.14 -16.56 4.11
CA ASP A 76 -12.94 -16.49 2.66
C ASP A 76 -13.05 -15.05 2.15
N ALA A 77 -12.55 -14.82 0.93
CA ALA A 77 -12.73 -13.56 0.23
C ALA A 77 -13.29 -13.78 -1.17
N ARG A 78 -13.99 -12.76 -1.67
CA ARG A 78 -14.48 -12.66 -3.04
C ARG A 78 -13.68 -11.59 -3.77
N VAL A 79 -13.29 -11.89 -5.00
CA VAL A 79 -12.54 -11.00 -5.87
C VAL A 79 -13.34 -10.74 -7.13
N ARG A 80 -13.53 -9.47 -7.47
CA ARG A 80 -14.22 -9.02 -8.68
C ARG A 80 -13.27 -8.19 -9.53
N ILE A 81 -13.34 -8.36 -10.85
CA ILE A 81 -12.46 -7.66 -11.80
C ILE A 81 -13.37 -6.96 -12.80
N GLY A 82 -13.26 -5.63 -12.89
CA GLY A 82 -14.04 -4.81 -13.85
C GLY A 82 -15.57 -4.98 -13.74
N GLY A 83 -16.08 -5.30 -12.54
CA GLY A 83 -17.50 -5.56 -12.31
C GLY A 83 -18.01 -6.93 -12.79
N GLY A 84 -17.16 -7.79 -13.33
CA GLY A 84 -17.51 -9.14 -13.80
C GLY A 84 -17.80 -10.14 -12.68
N ASP A 85 -17.72 -11.43 -13.03
CA ASP A 85 -17.98 -12.56 -12.13
C ASP A 85 -17.14 -12.50 -10.85
N GLU A 86 -17.48 -13.29 -9.84
CA GLU A 86 -16.71 -13.38 -8.59
C GLU A 86 -15.71 -14.54 -8.66
N LEU A 87 -14.49 -14.36 -8.19
CA LEU A 87 -13.56 -15.44 -7.84
C LEU A 87 -13.55 -15.60 -6.33
N ARG A 88 -13.48 -16.83 -5.85
CA ARG A 88 -13.38 -17.12 -4.42
C ARG A 88 -11.93 -17.41 -4.05
N ILE A 89 -11.48 -16.82 -2.95
CA ILE A 89 -10.25 -17.16 -2.25
C ILE A 89 -10.64 -17.92 -1.00
N ASP A 90 -10.17 -19.16 -0.89
CA ASP A 90 -10.32 -19.99 0.30
C ASP A 90 -9.37 -19.48 1.40
N GLY A 91 -9.95 -18.86 2.42
CA GLY A 91 -9.20 -18.33 3.56
C GLY A 91 -8.76 -19.38 4.56
N ALA A 92 -9.41 -20.55 4.58
CA ALA A 92 -9.00 -21.66 5.42
C ALA A 92 -7.74 -22.33 4.84
N ALA A 93 -7.65 -22.49 3.52
CA ALA A 93 -6.43 -22.92 2.85
C ALA A 93 -5.28 -21.93 3.10
N LEU A 94 -5.53 -20.62 2.95
CA LEU A 94 -4.54 -19.56 3.24
C LEU A 94 -4.20 -19.39 4.72
N ALA A 95 -4.93 -20.03 5.64
CA ALA A 95 -4.63 -20.00 7.06
C ALA A 95 -3.54 -21.00 7.47
N GLN A 96 -3.28 -22.01 6.64
CA GLN A 96 -2.32 -23.06 6.93
C GLN A 96 -0.88 -22.59 6.69
N PRO A 97 0.10 -23.06 7.50
CA PRO A 97 1.50 -22.76 7.30
C PRO A 97 2.06 -23.54 6.09
N GLY A 98 1.78 -23.04 4.89
CA GLY A 98 2.33 -23.56 3.63
C GLY A 98 1.93 -24.99 3.27
N GLY A 99 2.54 -25.51 2.21
CA GLY A 99 2.37 -26.89 1.73
C GLY A 99 1.62 -27.00 0.41
N ALA A 100 1.69 -28.21 -0.19
CA ALA A 100 1.19 -28.48 -1.53
C ALA A 100 -0.31 -28.17 -1.72
N ALA A 101 -1.12 -28.32 -0.68
CA ALA A 101 -2.56 -27.99 -0.73
C ALA A 101 -2.81 -26.47 -0.85
N VAL A 102 -2.04 -25.66 -0.10
CA VAL A 102 -2.12 -24.19 -0.17
C VAL A 102 -1.63 -23.71 -1.53
N GLU A 103 -0.52 -24.26 -2.01
CA GLU A 103 0.03 -23.96 -3.32
C GLU A 103 -0.94 -24.33 -4.45
N ALA A 104 -1.60 -25.49 -4.39
CA ALA A 104 -2.59 -25.90 -5.38
C ALA A 104 -3.82 -24.97 -5.38
N ALA A 105 -4.32 -24.58 -4.20
CA ALA A 105 -5.44 -23.64 -4.08
C ALA A 105 -5.07 -22.26 -4.65
N LEU A 106 -3.88 -21.76 -4.31
CA LEU A 106 -3.35 -20.51 -4.86
C LEU A 106 -3.12 -20.60 -6.37
N ALA A 107 -2.55 -21.70 -6.87
CA ALA A 107 -2.31 -21.89 -8.30
C ALA A 107 -3.61 -21.89 -9.10
N GLY A 108 -4.66 -22.56 -8.59
CA GLY A 108 -6.00 -22.53 -9.20
C GLY A 108 -6.59 -21.12 -9.23
N PHE A 109 -6.49 -20.39 -8.11
CA PHE A 109 -6.92 -18.99 -8.04
C PHE A 109 -6.12 -18.09 -8.99
N HIS A 110 -4.79 -18.23 -9.05
CA HIS A 110 -3.91 -17.47 -9.94
C HIS A 110 -4.26 -17.72 -11.40
N GLN A 111 -4.54 -18.97 -11.78
CA GLN A 111 -4.95 -19.32 -13.14
C GLN A 111 -6.29 -18.69 -13.51
N ALA A 112 -7.26 -18.72 -12.60
CA ALA A 112 -8.57 -18.12 -12.83
C ALA A 112 -8.49 -16.58 -12.95
N LEU A 113 -7.69 -15.93 -12.09
CA LEU A 113 -7.47 -14.49 -12.15
C LEU A 113 -6.71 -14.08 -13.42
N ALA A 114 -5.68 -14.83 -13.80
CA ALA A 114 -4.95 -14.64 -15.06
C ALA A 114 -5.87 -14.73 -16.27
N GLN A 115 -6.79 -15.70 -16.30
CA GLN A 115 -7.70 -15.87 -17.42
C GLN A 115 -8.63 -14.67 -17.59
N ARG A 116 -9.03 -14.01 -16.50
CA ARG A 116 -9.83 -12.79 -16.56
C ARG A 116 -9.02 -11.55 -16.90
N LEU A 117 -7.77 -11.46 -16.44
CA LEU A 117 -6.89 -10.35 -16.80
C LEU A 117 -6.61 -10.29 -18.31
N LYS A 118 -6.59 -11.44 -18.99
CA LYS A 118 -6.46 -11.53 -20.45
C LYS A 118 -7.56 -10.76 -21.18
N ASP A 119 -8.79 -10.77 -20.66
CA ASP A 119 -9.92 -10.08 -21.28
C ASP A 119 -9.75 -8.55 -21.28
N PHE A 120 -8.88 -8.04 -20.41
CA PHE A 120 -8.54 -6.61 -20.31
C PHE A 120 -7.18 -6.28 -20.94
N GLU A 121 -6.56 -7.20 -21.68
CA GLU A 121 -5.33 -6.91 -22.39
C GLU A 121 -5.58 -6.06 -23.63
N GLN A 122 -4.72 -5.08 -23.82
CA GLN A 122 -4.69 -4.25 -25.02
C GLN A 122 -3.50 -4.65 -25.89
N PRO A 123 -3.58 -4.47 -27.21
CA PRO A 123 -2.42 -4.64 -28.07
C PRO A 123 -1.37 -3.56 -27.76
N GLY A 124 -0.11 -3.95 -27.54
CA GLY A 124 1.00 -3.01 -27.34
C GLY A 124 1.91 -3.36 -26.16
N ASP A 125 2.76 -2.41 -25.79
CA ASP A 125 3.77 -2.57 -24.74
C ASP A 125 3.14 -2.73 -23.35
N ARG A 126 3.82 -3.47 -22.45
CA ARG A 126 3.32 -3.71 -21.08
C ARG A 126 3.18 -2.44 -20.25
N LEU A 127 4.08 -1.47 -20.44
CA LEU A 127 3.99 -0.15 -19.80
C LEU A 127 2.79 0.67 -20.28
N GLY A 128 2.37 0.46 -21.53
CA GLY A 128 1.19 1.09 -22.12
C GLY A 128 -0.12 0.39 -21.77
N GLN A 129 -0.08 -0.74 -21.06
CA GLN A 129 -1.28 -1.44 -20.64
C GLN A 129 -2.03 -0.63 -19.58
N VAL A 130 -3.34 -0.78 -19.59
CA VAL A 130 -4.26 -0.22 -18.59
C VAL A 130 -3.79 -0.60 -17.18
N PRO A 131 -3.46 0.31 -16.26
CA PRO A 131 -2.97 -0.04 -14.93
C PRO A 131 -3.96 -0.90 -14.13
N VAL A 132 -3.44 -1.80 -13.28
CA VAL A 132 -4.26 -2.56 -12.33
C VAL A 132 -4.30 -1.82 -11.00
N GLU A 133 -5.51 -1.64 -10.47
CA GLU A 133 -5.74 -1.02 -9.17
C GLU A 133 -6.54 -1.97 -8.28
N ILE A 134 -5.96 -2.39 -7.16
CA ILE A 134 -6.55 -3.33 -6.21
C ILE A 134 -7.20 -2.55 -5.08
N HIS A 135 -8.52 -2.71 -4.94
CA HIS A 135 -9.34 -2.12 -3.89
C HIS A 135 -9.66 -3.20 -2.85
N CYS A 136 -9.14 -3.06 -1.64
CA CYS A 136 -9.41 -3.98 -0.54
C CYS A 136 -10.42 -3.36 0.44
N ALA A 137 -11.38 -4.15 0.91
CA ALA A 137 -12.25 -3.74 2.01
C ALA A 137 -11.43 -3.49 3.29
N THR A 138 -11.85 -2.52 4.11
CA THR A 138 -11.09 -2.02 5.27
C THR A 138 -10.77 -3.11 6.33
N ARG A 139 -11.61 -4.15 6.44
CA ARG A 139 -11.43 -5.28 7.38
C ARG A 139 -10.95 -6.58 6.73
N LEU A 140 -10.50 -6.51 5.48
CA LEU A 140 -9.96 -7.67 4.80
C LEU A 140 -8.61 -8.08 5.40
N PRO A 141 -8.39 -9.36 5.74
CA PRO A 141 -7.08 -9.81 6.18
C PRO A 141 -6.02 -9.58 5.09
N TRP A 142 -4.86 -9.06 5.48
CA TRP A 142 -3.77 -8.70 4.56
C TRP A 142 -3.34 -9.85 3.62
N ARG A 143 -3.41 -11.09 4.09
CA ARG A 143 -3.08 -12.29 3.30
C ARG A 143 -3.91 -12.40 2.01
N HIS A 144 -5.18 -11.97 2.03
CA HIS A 144 -6.03 -12.01 0.85
C HIS A 144 -5.64 -10.93 -0.16
N ALA A 145 -5.25 -9.75 0.33
CA ALA A 145 -4.70 -8.69 -0.51
C ALA A 145 -3.40 -9.14 -1.20
N MET A 146 -2.53 -9.83 -0.46
CA MET A 146 -1.30 -10.41 -1.01
C MET A 146 -1.56 -11.51 -2.02
N ALA A 147 -2.49 -12.42 -1.75
CA ALA A 147 -2.85 -13.47 -2.73
C ALA A 147 -3.32 -12.87 -4.06
N VAL A 148 -4.07 -11.77 -4.04
CA VAL A 148 -4.50 -11.07 -5.26
C VAL A 148 -3.31 -10.39 -5.95
N TYR A 149 -2.46 -9.70 -5.18
CA TYR A 149 -1.27 -9.05 -5.73
C TYR A 149 -0.31 -10.06 -6.39
N ASP A 150 -0.04 -11.17 -5.72
CA ASP A 150 0.80 -12.26 -6.22
C ASP A 150 0.20 -12.93 -7.45
N ALA A 151 -1.12 -13.06 -7.51
CA ALA A 151 -1.81 -13.56 -8.71
C ALA A 151 -1.60 -12.65 -9.92
N VAL A 152 -1.75 -11.32 -9.73
CA VAL A 152 -1.52 -10.33 -10.80
C VAL A 152 -0.05 -10.33 -11.21
N ARG A 153 0.89 -10.30 -10.25
CA ARG A 153 2.33 -10.30 -10.55
C ARG A 153 2.79 -11.62 -11.18
N GLY A 154 2.26 -12.75 -10.74
CA GLY A 154 2.51 -14.06 -11.33
C GLY A 154 1.96 -14.20 -12.75
N TYR A 155 0.95 -13.40 -13.11
CA TYR A 155 0.49 -13.29 -14.50
C TYR A 155 1.47 -12.47 -15.34
N GLU A 156 1.85 -11.28 -14.87
CA GLU A 156 2.83 -10.42 -15.55
C GLU A 156 4.18 -11.13 -15.78
N SER A 157 4.66 -11.86 -14.77
CA SER A 157 5.94 -12.57 -14.83
C SER A 157 5.95 -13.69 -15.86
N LYS A 158 4.80 -14.30 -16.19
CA LYS A 158 4.72 -15.36 -17.21
C LYS A 158 4.80 -14.81 -18.63
N LEU A 159 4.43 -13.55 -18.82
CA LEU A 159 4.44 -12.87 -20.12
C LEU A 159 5.78 -12.19 -20.41
N MET A 160 6.65 -12.07 -19.41
CA MET A 160 7.95 -11.45 -19.53
C MET A 160 9.09 -12.47 -19.44
N THR A 161 10.18 -12.18 -20.15
CA THR A 161 11.45 -12.89 -19.97
C THR A 161 12.05 -12.53 -18.61
N SER A 162 12.85 -13.43 -18.03
CA SER A 162 13.47 -13.25 -16.70
C SER A 162 14.39 -12.02 -16.57
N GLU A 163 14.78 -11.40 -17.68
CA GLU A 163 15.68 -10.24 -17.71
C GLU A 163 14.95 -8.89 -17.70
N THR A 164 13.62 -8.87 -17.84
CA THR A 164 12.89 -7.60 -17.94
C THR A 164 12.76 -6.95 -16.56
N PRO A 165 13.20 -5.68 -16.38
CA PRO A 165 13.09 -4.99 -15.10
C PRO A 165 11.62 -4.82 -14.69
N ILE A 166 11.36 -4.82 -13.38
CA ILE A 166 10.00 -4.66 -12.82
C ILE A 166 9.34 -3.36 -13.30
N GLU A 167 10.15 -2.32 -13.53
CA GLU A 167 9.71 -1.02 -14.04
C GLU A 167 9.16 -1.06 -15.46
N ALA A 168 9.50 -2.09 -16.25
CA ALA A 168 8.96 -2.30 -17.59
C ALA A 168 7.68 -3.17 -17.60
N GLN A 169 7.20 -3.59 -16.43
CA GLN A 169 5.94 -4.31 -16.28
C GLN A 169 4.75 -3.36 -16.17
N ARG A 170 3.54 -3.91 -16.38
CA ARG A 170 2.30 -3.20 -16.14
C ARG A 170 2.25 -2.67 -14.69
N GLN A 171 1.76 -1.44 -14.53
CA GLN A 171 1.61 -0.85 -13.21
C GLN A 171 0.52 -1.58 -12.41
N VAL A 172 0.86 -1.99 -11.19
CA VAL A 172 -0.06 -2.62 -10.22
C VAL A 172 0.04 -1.83 -8.93
N SER A 173 -1.09 -1.34 -8.42
CA SER A 173 -1.15 -0.50 -7.22
C SER A 173 -2.32 -0.87 -6.33
N PHE A 174 -2.23 -0.52 -5.04
CA PHE A 174 -3.36 -0.56 -4.12
C PHE A 174 -4.06 0.80 -4.11
N ALA A 175 -5.38 0.78 -4.15
CA ALA A 175 -6.16 1.98 -3.94
C ALA A 175 -5.99 2.48 -2.50
N ALA A 176 -6.06 3.80 -2.32
CA ALA A 176 -6.05 4.39 -0.99
C ALA A 176 -7.23 3.84 -0.17
N PRO A 177 -7.01 3.47 1.12
CA PRO A 177 -8.09 3.04 2.00
C PRO A 177 -9.15 4.13 2.08
N THR A 178 -10.41 3.77 1.78
CA THR A 178 -11.49 4.74 1.70
C THR A 178 -11.90 5.29 3.06
N LEU A 179 -11.69 4.53 4.13
CA LEU A 179 -12.19 4.84 5.47
C LEU A 179 -11.06 4.86 6.48
N ARG A 180 -10.79 6.06 7.02
CA ARG A 180 -9.86 6.22 8.16
C ARG A 180 -10.49 5.83 9.50
N ASN A 181 -11.83 5.88 9.58
CA ASN A 181 -12.63 5.55 10.76
C ASN A 181 -13.69 4.52 10.37
N ALA A 182 -13.44 3.24 10.63
CA ALA A 182 -14.39 2.17 10.33
C ALA A 182 -15.55 2.19 11.35
N SER A 183 -16.75 2.58 10.89
CA SER A 183 -18.02 2.38 11.58
C SER A 183 -18.85 1.34 10.80
N SER A 184 -19.85 0.74 11.45
CA SER A 184 -20.74 -0.23 10.80
C SER A 184 -21.49 0.34 9.60
N ASP A 185 -21.82 1.64 9.63
CA ASP A 185 -22.48 2.31 8.51
C ASP A 185 -21.52 2.50 7.34
N ASN A 186 -20.27 2.90 7.64
CA ASN A 186 -19.23 3.07 6.63
C ASN A 186 -18.87 1.73 5.95
N GLU A 187 -18.92 0.60 6.68
CA GLU A 187 -18.66 -0.74 6.12
C GLU A 187 -19.69 -1.17 5.08
N ARG A 188 -20.97 -0.81 5.26
CA ARG A 188 -22.02 -1.12 4.28
C ARG A 188 -21.85 -0.29 3.01
N GLU A 189 -21.52 0.98 3.16
CA GLU A 189 -21.25 1.89 2.04
C GLU A 189 -20.01 1.45 1.26
N GLU A 190 -18.91 1.13 1.95
CA GLU A 190 -17.69 0.59 1.33
C GLU A 190 -18.00 -0.68 0.54
N ARG A 191 -18.74 -1.62 1.15
CA ARG A 191 -19.12 -2.86 0.48
C ARG A 191 -19.95 -2.60 -0.77
N TYR A 192 -20.97 -1.74 -0.68
CA TYR A 192 -21.79 -1.37 -1.84
C TYR A 192 -20.94 -0.76 -2.96
N ARG A 193 -20.01 0.14 -2.62
CA ARG A 193 -19.10 0.76 -3.59
C ARG A 193 -18.20 -0.27 -4.27
N LEU A 194 -17.60 -1.18 -3.51
CA LEU A 194 -16.72 -2.23 -4.04
C LEU A 194 -17.49 -3.23 -4.91
N GLU A 195 -18.74 -3.55 -4.56
CA GLU A 195 -19.62 -4.41 -5.37
C GLU A 195 -20.03 -3.78 -6.71
N HIS A 196 -20.02 -2.44 -6.81
CA HIS A 196 -20.36 -1.71 -8.03
C HIS A 196 -19.14 -1.17 -8.77
N LEU A 197 -17.93 -1.54 -8.34
CA LEU A 197 -16.70 -1.09 -8.94
C LEU A 197 -16.51 -1.73 -10.33
N ARG A 198 -16.42 -0.87 -11.36
CA ARG A 198 -16.14 -1.24 -12.75
C ARG A 198 -14.82 -0.65 -13.20
#